data_AF-A0A1Y1KRA6-F1
#
_entry.id   AF-A0A1Y1KRA6-F1
#
_cell.length_a   1.000
_cell.length_b   1.000
_cell.length_c   1.000
_cell.angle_alpha   90.00
_cell.angle_beta   90.00
_cell.angle_gamma   90.00
#
_symmetry.space_group_name_H-M   'P 1'
#
loop_
_entity.id
_entity.type
_entity.pdbx_description
1 polymer ?
#
loop_
_entity_poly.entity_id
_entity_poly.type
_entity_poly.pdbx_seq_one_letter_code
_entity_poly.pdbx_strand_id
1 'polypeptide(L)'
;MATKEQKAFCVLQFAKTESVVTVQRAFRIKFGCAPPGDNNIRRWYHQFQDTGCLCKGKSTGRPRTSEESVEQVRNSLTRSPMKSVRKASRELAIPVTTVWRVLRRRLQLRPYRLQLLQALKPTDHLLRANFANDMLFHDNEDFLDLVVFSDESTFQLSGRVNTHNVRIWGS
;
A
#
# COMPACT_ATOMS: atom_id res chain seq x y z
N MET A 1 20.41 18.87 -16.32
CA MET A 1 19.95 19.75 -15.21
C MET A 1 21.16 20.50 -14.67
N ALA A 2 21.04 21.79 -14.36
CA ALA A 2 22.16 22.55 -13.79
C ALA A 2 22.47 22.09 -12.35
N THR A 3 23.75 21.96 -12.02
CA THR A 3 24.24 21.54 -10.69
C THR A 3 24.02 22.64 -9.65
N LYS A 4 24.14 22.32 -8.36
CA LYS A 4 24.01 23.32 -7.27
C LYS A 4 25.05 24.43 -7.42
N GLU A 5 26.29 24.07 -7.75
CA GLU A 5 27.40 25.02 -7.99
C GLU A 5 27.12 25.95 -9.17
N GLN A 6 26.62 25.40 -10.27
CA GLN A 6 26.23 26.18 -11.45
C GLN A 6 25.13 27.19 -11.13
N LYS A 7 24.10 26.78 -10.37
CA LYS A 7 23.04 27.69 -9.94
C LYS A 7 23.57 28.79 -9.01
N ALA A 8 24.41 28.43 -8.04
CA ALA A 8 25.01 29.39 -7.11
C ALA A 8 25.87 30.41 -7.86
N PHE A 9 26.67 29.97 -8.83
CA PHE A 9 27.44 30.86 -9.68
C PHE A 9 26.55 31.82 -10.46
N CYS A 10 25.47 31.33 -11.08
CA CYS A 10 24.53 32.19 -11.81
C CYS A 10 23.91 33.25 -10.90
N VAL A 11 23.47 32.89 -9.70
CA VAL A 11 22.89 33.83 -8.73
C VAL A 11 23.90 34.88 -8.29
N LEU A 12 25.11 34.47 -7.91
CA LEU A 12 26.17 35.37 -7.45
C LEU A 12 26.62 36.34 -8.56
N GLN A 13 26.70 35.88 -9.81
CA GLN A 13 27.04 36.74 -10.93
C GLN A 13 25.88 37.68 -11.28
N PHE A 14 24.64 37.18 -11.28
CA PHE A 14 23.47 37.99 -11.57
C PHE A 14 23.27 39.10 -10.55
N ALA A 15 23.53 38.82 -9.27
CA ALA A 15 23.51 39.83 -8.19
C ALA A 15 24.54 40.96 -8.38
N LYS A 16 25.64 40.71 -9.09
CA LYS A 16 26.68 41.71 -9.35
C LYS A 16 26.43 42.51 -10.62
N THR A 17 25.93 41.87 -11.66
CA THR A 17 25.88 42.46 -13.01
C THR A 17 24.49 42.87 -13.45
N GLU A 18 23.44 42.35 -12.79
CA GLU A 18 22.02 42.49 -13.14
C GLU A 18 21.70 42.16 -14.62
N SER A 19 22.63 41.51 -15.31
CA SER A 19 22.59 41.26 -16.74
C SER A 19 22.78 39.79 -17.04
N VAL A 20 21.70 39.18 -17.53
CA VAL A 20 21.64 37.75 -17.89
C VAL A 20 22.69 37.41 -18.95
N VAL A 21 22.89 38.27 -19.94
CA VAL A 21 23.86 38.06 -21.02
C VAL A 21 25.28 37.96 -20.46
N THR A 22 25.63 38.83 -19.51
CA THR A 22 26.93 38.80 -18.83
C THR A 22 27.09 37.52 -18.01
N VAL A 23 26.05 37.09 -17.28
CA VAL A 23 26.07 35.82 -16.54
C VAL A 23 26.26 34.63 -17.48
N GLN A 24 25.55 34.57 -18.60
CA GLN A 24 25.66 33.49 -19.58
C GLN A 24 27.04 33.42 -20.23
N ARG A 25 27.65 34.57 -20.54
CA ARG A 25 29.03 34.65 -21.04
C ARG A 25 30.03 34.16 -20.00
N ALA A 26 29.94 34.65 -18.76
CA ALA A 26 30.79 34.21 -17.65
C ALA A 26 30.61 32.71 -17.34
N PHE A 27 29.38 32.20 -17.48
CA PHE A 27 29.08 30.79 -17.30
C PHE A 27 29.77 29.90 -18.35
N ARG A 28 29.73 30.30 -19.63
CA ARG A 28 30.44 29.59 -20.70
C ARG A 28 31.94 29.54 -20.46
N ILE A 29 32.54 30.66 -20.03
CA ILE A 29 33.97 30.74 -19.73
C ILE A 29 34.33 29.79 -18.57
N LYS A 30 33.53 29.77 -17.50
CA LYS A 30 33.84 28.99 -16.30
C LYS A 30 33.57 27.49 -16.46
N PHE A 31 32.47 27.10 -17.10
CA PHE A 31 31.99 25.72 -17.14
C PHE A 31 32.09 25.04 -18.52
N GLY A 32 32.43 25.77 -19.58
CA GLY A 32 32.63 25.20 -20.92
C GLY A 32 31.38 24.59 -21.56
N CYS A 33 30.19 24.82 -21.01
CA CYS A 33 28.94 24.21 -21.47
C CYS A 33 27.85 25.26 -21.77
N ALA A 34 26.78 24.80 -22.42
CA ALA A 34 25.66 25.66 -22.77
C ALA A 34 25.05 26.31 -21.52
N PRO A 35 24.90 27.65 -21.49
CA PRO A 35 24.44 28.34 -20.31
C PRO A 35 22.94 28.13 -20.07
N PRO A 36 22.46 28.28 -18.83
CA PRO A 36 21.04 28.24 -18.52
C PRO A 36 20.28 29.36 -19.24
N GLY A 37 19.04 29.08 -19.66
CA GLY A 37 18.17 30.10 -20.25
C GLY A 37 17.81 31.22 -19.27
N ASP A 38 17.44 32.39 -19.82
CA ASP A 38 17.16 33.63 -19.08
C ASP A 38 16.21 33.39 -17.89
N ASN A 39 15.02 32.84 -18.17
CA ASN A 39 13.99 32.56 -17.16
C ASN A 39 14.50 31.70 -16.00
N ASN A 40 15.45 30.79 -16.24
CA ASN A 40 16.01 29.98 -15.17
C ASN A 40 16.94 30.79 -14.26
N ILE A 41 17.75 31.68 -14.83
CA ILE A 41 18.69 32.52 -14.08
C ILE A 41 17.91 33.48 -13.19
N ARG A 42 16.91 34.18 -13.73
CA ARG A 42 16.05 35.08 -12.95
C ARG A 42 15.26 34.32 -11.89
N ARG A 43 14.69 33.17 -12.23
CA ARG A 43 13.96 32.33 -11.26
C ARG A 43 14.86 31.88 -10.12
N TRP A 44 16.10 31.46 -10.38
CA TRP A 44 17.02 31.08 -9.31
C TRP A 44 17.43 32.26 -8.45
N TYR A 45 17.63 33.45 -9.04
CA TYR A 45 17.92 34.66 -8.29
C TYR A 45 16.77 35.03 -7.34
N HIS A 46 15.53 35.12 -7.83
CA HIS A 46 14.37 35.39 -6.99
C HIS A 46 14.13 34.29 -5.96
N GLN A 47 14.25 33.01 -6.35
CA GLN A 47 14.15 31.90 -5.41
C GLN A 47 15.16 32.04 -4.26
N PHE A 48 16.40 32.44 -4.57
CA PHE A 48 17.43 32.65 -3.56
C PHE A 48 17.16 33.89 -2.71
N GLN A 49 16.68 34.98 -3.29
CA GLN A 49 16.30 36.21 -2.59
C GLN A 49 15.16 35.96 -1.59
N ASP A 50 14.14 35.20 -2.00
CA ASP A 50 12.93 34.95 -1.19
C ASP A 50 13.15 33.88 -0.11
N THR A 51 13.91 32.82 -0.42
CA THR A 51 13.99 31.62 0.46
C THR A 51 15.38 31.32 1.00
N GLY A 52 16.43 31.98 0.48
CA GLY A 52 17.83 31.69 0.82
C GLY A 52 18.35 30.34 0.33
N CYS A 53 17.56 29.53 -0.40
CA CYS A 53 17.95 28.18 -0.83
C CYS A 53 17.59 27.92 -2.30
N LEU A 54 18.57 27.38 -3.04
CA LEU A 54 18.43 26.96 -4.45
C LEU A 54 17.99 25.50 -4.61
N CYS A 55 17.49 24.92 -3.52
CA CYS A 55 17.07 23.54 -3.44
C CYS A 55 15.72 23.37 -4.15
N LYS A 56 15.47 22.20 -4.74
CA LYS A 56 14.16 21.92 -5.32
C LYS A 56 13.15 21.84 -4.17
N GLY A 57 12.07 22.62 -4.24
CA GLY A 57 10.97 22.51 -3.29
C GLY A 57 10.36 21.12 -3.27
N LYS A 58 9.76 20.74 -2.14
CA LYS A 58 8.99 19.49 -2.05
C LYS A 58 7.86 19.54 -3.08
N SER A 59 7.78 18.52 -3.94
CA SER A 59 6.59 18.34 -4.76
C SER A 59 5.44 17.93 -3.85
N THR A 60 4.25 18.47 -4.09
CA THR A 60 3.01 18.05 -3.42
C THR A 60 2.66 16.59 -3.70
N GLY A 61 3.31 15.98 -4.69
CA GLY A 61 3.12 14.58 -5.05
C GLY A 61 1.77 14.32 -5.71
N ARG A 62 1.44 13.03 -5.89
CA ARG A 62 0.14 12.64 -6.43
C ARG A 62 -0.96 12.96 -5.41
N PRO A 63 -2.07 13.60 -5.80
CA PRO A 63 -3.20 13.84 -4.91
C PRO A 63 -3.67 12.54 -4.24
N ARG A 64 -3.96 12.65 -2.94
CA ARG A 64 -4.55 11.55 -2.18
C ARG A 64 -6.01 11.36 -2.60
N THR A 65 -6.53 10.15 -2.39
CA THR A 65 -7.98 9.89 -2.47
C THR A 65 -8.70 10.81 -1.48
N SER A 66 -9.85 11.37 -1.90
CA SER A 66 -10.66 12.26 -1.05
C SER A 66 -11.15 11.53 0.20
N GLU A 67 -11.31 12.27 1.31
CA GLU A 67 -11.83 11.69 2.56
C GLU A 67 -13.27 11.20 2.40
N GLU A 68 -14.08 11.86 1.55
CA GLU A 68 -15.44 11.40 1.22
C GLU A 68 -15.43 9.97 0.63
N SER A 69 -14.56 9.70 -0.34
CA SER A 69 -14.45 8.35 -0.92
C SER A 69 -13.93 7.34 0.09
N VAL A 70 -13.08 7.75 1.05
CA VAL A 70 -12.63 6.89 2.14
C VAL A 70 -13.81 6.50 3.04
N GLU A 71 -14.67 7.46 3.37
CA GLU A 71 -15.84 7.23 4.20
C GLU A 71 -16.89 6.35 3.50
N GLN A 72 -17.12 6.58 2.21
CA GLN A 72 -18.00 5.74 1.39
C GLN A 72 -17.53 4.27 1.39
N VAL A 73 -16.23 4.03 1.25
CA VAL A 73 -15.65 2.69 1.34
C VAL A 73 -15.83 2.12 2.75
N ARG A 74 -15.58 2.90 3.81
CA ARG A 74 -15.77 2.46 5.20
C ARG A 74 -17.22 2.02 5.43
N ASN A 75 -18.18 2.89 5.13
CA ASN A 75 -19.61 2.62 5.32
C ASN A 75 -20.08 1.38 4.54
N SER A 76 -19.59 1.22 3.31
CA SER A 76 -19.92 0.07 2.46
C SER A 76 -19.48 -1.27 3.07
N LEU A 77 -18.31 -1.28 3.74
CA LEU A 77 -17.78 -2.47 4.41
C LEU A 77 -18.34 -2.67 5.81
N THR A 78 -18.63 -1.61 6.56
CA THR A 78 -19.34 -1.72 7.84
C THR A 78 -20.70 -2.39 7.63
N ARG A 79 -21.42 -2.04 6.56
CA ARG A 79 -22.68 -2.67 6.18
C ARG A 79 -22.53 -4.12 5.71
N SER A 80 -21.38 -4.48 5.13
CA SER A 80 -21.15 -5.83 4.60
C SER A 80 -19.65 -6.16 4.63
N PRO A 81 -19.15 -6.72 5.76
CA PRO A 81 -17.73 -6.97 5.95
C PRO A 81 -17.12 -7.99 4.99
N MET A 82 -17.95 -8.86 4.42
CA MET A 82 -17.55 -9.90 3.46
C MET A 82 -17.49 -9.40 2.00
N LYS A 83 -17.79 -8.11 1.77
CA LYS A 83 -17.86 -7.57 0.42
C LYS A 83 -16.50 -7.60 -0.26
N SER A 84 -16.49 -8.10 -1.50
CA SER A 84 -15.26 -8.11 -2.30
C SER A 84 -14.90 -6.70 -2.77
N VAL A 85 -13.59 -6.45 -2.94
CA VAL A 85 -13.08 -5.16 -3.45
C VAL A 85 -13.68 -4.81 -4.80
N ARG A 86 -13.86 -5.80 -5.69
CA ARG A 86 -14.48 -5.61 -7.01
C ARG A 86 -15.96 -5.23 -6.91
N LYS A 87 -16.69 -5.82 -5.96
CA LYS A 87 -18.10 -5.47 -5.73
C LYS A 87 -18.22 -4.04 -5.18
N ALA A 88 -17.42 -3.70 -4.16
CA ALA A 88 -17.36 -2.34 -3.62
C ALA A 88 -16.97 -1.30 -4.69
N SER A 89 -16.01 -1.62 -5.55
CA SER A 89 -15.59 -0.77 -6.67
C SER A 89 -16.74 -0.45 -7.63
N ARG A 90 -17.52 -1.47 -8.04
CA ARG A 90 -18.67 -1.27 -8.92
C ARG A 90 -19.79 -0.48 -8.26
N GLU A 91 -20.11 -0.78 -7.00
CA GLU A 91 -21.18 -0.09 -6.25
C GLU A 91 -20.86 1.38 -5.99
N LEU A 92 -19.60 1.71 -5.73
CA LEU A 92 -19.16 3.05 -5.38
C LEU A 92 -18.63 3.86 -6.59
N ALA A 93 -18.56 3.25 -7.78
CA ALA A 93 -17.90 3.82 -8.96
C ALA A 93 -16.43 4.27 -8.70
N ILE A 94 -15.74 3.61 -7.77
CA ILE A 94 -14.33 3.88 -7.43
C ILE A 94 -13.46 2.78 -8.05
N PRO A 95 -12.30 3.09 -8.67
CA PRO A 95 -11.40 2.06 -9.20
C PRO A 95 -10.97 1.03 -8.14
N VAL A 96 -10.92 -0.25 -8.53
CA VAL A 96 -10.56 -1.38 -7.65
C VAL A 96 -9.26 -1.14 -6.87
N THR A 97 -8.25 -0.57 -7.54
CA THR A 97 -6.95 -0.27 -6.93
C THR A 97 -7.04 0.82 -5.85
N THR A 98 -7.91 1.80 -6.04
CA THR A 98 -8.18 2.84 -5.05
C THR A 98 -8.89 2.26 -3.84
N VAL A 99 -9.95 1.45 -4.04
CA VAL A 99 -10.64 0.76 -2.94
C VAL A 99 -9.64 -0.09 -2.15
N TRP A 100 -8.82 -0.90 -2.82
CA TRP A 100 -7.78 -1.70 -2.15
C TRP A 100 -6.85 -0.81 -1.30
N ARG A 101 -6.35 0.30 -1.86
CA ARG A 101 -5.42 1.21 -1.16
C ARG A 101 -6.07 1.86 0.04
N VAL A 102 -7.34 2.26 -0.08
CA VAL A 102 -8.12 2.78 1.04
C VAL A 102 -8.22 1.73 2.14
N LEU A 103 -8.64 0.51 1.82
CA LEU A 103 -8.76 -0.58 2.80
C LEU A 103 -7.45 -0.82 3.56
N ARG A 104 -6.33 -0.91 2.84
CA ARG A 104 -5.05 -1.37 3.44
C ARG A 104 -4.19 -0.27 4.02
N ARG A 105 -4.23 0.94 3.47
CA ARG A 105 -3.35 2.05 3.88
C ARG A 105 -4.07 3.13 4.67
N ARG A 106 -5.39 3.25 4.52
CA ARG A 106 -6.20 4.30 5.19
C ARG A 106 -7.00 3.70 6.35
N LEU A 107 -7.71 2.62 6.09
CA LEU A 107 -8.53 1.92 7.09
C LEU A 107 -7.77 0.81 7.83
N GLN A 108 -6.60 0.43 7.32
CA GLN A 108 -5.72 -0.61 7.89
C GLN A 108 -6.39 -2.00 8.05
N LEU A 109 -7.43 -2.28 7.26
CA LEU A 109 -8.15 -3.54 7.30
C LEU A 109 -7.37 -4.66 6.60
N ARG A 110 -7.46 -5.87 7.16
CA ARG A 110 -6.88 -7.11 6.62
C ARG A 110 -7.99 -8.07 6.19
N PRO A 111 -7.79 -8.81 5.09
CA PRO A 111 -8.75 -9.82 4.67
C PRO A 111 -8.46 -11.14 5.42
N TYR A 112 -9.32 -11.50 6.36
CA TYR A 112 -9.27 -12.76 7.07
C TYR A 112 -10.04 -13.84 6.30
N ARG A 113 -9.45 -15.01 6.14
CA ARG A 113 -10.14 -16.18 5.58
C ARG A 113 -11.01 -16.77 6.68
N LEU A 114 -12.29 -17.02 6.38
CA LEU A 114 -13.14 -17.76 7.31
C LEU A 114 -12.70 -19.23 7.35
N GLN A 115 -12.42 -19.70 8.56
CA GLN A 115 -12.20 -21.11 8.85
C GLN A 115 -13.46 -21.65 9.54
N LEU A 116 -14.15 -22.56 8.86
CA LEU A 116 -15.29 -23.24 9.46
C LEU A 116 -14.73 -24.37 10.33
N LEU A 117 -14.95 -24.27 11.63
CA LEU A 117 -14.57 -25.27 12.61
C LEU A 117 -15.84 -25.92 13.17
N GLN A 118 -15.72 -27.18 13.58
CA GLN A 118 -16.78 -27.83 14.36
C GLN A 118 -16.97 -27.05 15.66
N ALA A 119 -18.23 -26.73 15.98
CA ALA A 119 -18.57 -26.13 17.27
C ALA A 119 -18.36 -27.19 18.37
N LEU A 120 -17.41 -26.93 19.26
CA LEU A 120 -17.15 -27.79 20.41
C LEU A 120 -18.11 -27.45 21.55
N LYS A 121 -18.70 -28.46 22.17
CA LYS A 121 -19.42 -28.33 23.43
C LYS A 121 -18.44 -28.39 24.59
N PRO A 122 -18.78 -27.84 25.77
CA PRO A 122 -17.91 -27.89 26.96
C PRO A 122 -17.44 -29.30 27.32
N THR A 123 -18.30 -30.30 27.14
CA THR A 123 -18.00 -31.73 27.39
C THR A 123 -16.98 -32.30 26.41
N ASP A 124 -16.94 -31.80 25.17
CA ASP A 124 -16.09 -32.32 24.11
C ASP A 124 -14.61 -32.04 24.40
N HIS A 125 -14.31 -30.96 25.14
CA HIS A 125 -12.93 -30.62 25.48
C HIS A 125 -12.26 -31.73 26.30
N LEU A 126 -12.94 -32.24 27.34
CA LEU A 126 -12.41 -33.31 28.18
C LEU A 126 -12.31 -34.62 27.40
N LEU A 127 -13.36 -35.00 26.66
CA LEU A 127 -13.37 -36.24 25.89
C LEU A 127 -12.25 -36.27 24.84
N ARG A 128 -12.05 -35.15 24.12
CA ARG A 128 -10.98 -35.04 23.12
C ARG A 128 -9.59 -35.05 23.75
N ALA A 129 -9.41 -34.41 24.90
CA ALA A 129 -8.15 -34.41 25.63
C ALA A 129 -7.81 -35.81 26.14
N ASN A 130 -8.77 -36.52 26.73
CA ASN A 130 -8.59 -37.90 27.20
C ASN A 130 -8.25 -38.82 26.04
N PHE A 131 -9.02 -38.77 24.93
CA PHE A 131 -8.72 -39.56 23.74
C PHE A 131 -7.32 -39.29 23.17
N ALA A 132 -6.89 -38.02 23.12
CA ALA A 132 -5.55 -37.67 22.64
C ALA A 132 -4.45 -38.21 23.56
N ASN A 133 -4.65 -38.14 24.88
CA ASN A 133 -3.72 -38.71 25.85
C ASN A 133 -3.68 -40.24 25.73
N ASP A 134 -4.84 -40.90 25.63
CA ASP A 134 -4.94 -42.36 25.48
C ASP A 134 -4.21 -42.82 24.21
N MET A 135 -4.42 -42.13 23.08
CA MET A 135 -3.68 -42.45 21.85
C MET A 135 -2.18 -42.21 21.97
N LEU A 136 -1.74 -41.20 22.71
CA LEU A 136 -0.32 -40.97 22.96
C LEU A 136 0.32 -42.12 23.77
N PHE A 137 -0.42 -42.76 24.67
CA PHE A 137 0.06 -43.92 25.43
C PHE A 137 0.08 -45.22 24.60
N HIS A 138 -0.75 -45.30 23.55
CA HIS A 138 -0.83 -46.45 22.65
C HIS A 138 0.08 -46.35 21.41
N ASP A 139 0.83 -45.25 21.28
CA ASP A 139 1.80 -44.98 20.20
C ASP A 139 3.06 -45.85 20.34
N ASN A 140 2.90 -47.16 20.13
CA ASN A 140 4.00 -48.12 19.96
C ASN A 140 4.47 -48.10 18.49
N GLU A 141 5.71 -48.53 18.20
CA GLU A 141 6.32 -48.44 16.86
C GLU A 141 5.44 -49.00 15.72
N ASP A 142 4.60 -50.01 15.99
CA ASP A 142 3.77 -50.69 14.98
C ASP A 142 2.28 -50.28 15.00
N PHE A 143 1.85 -49.38 15.91
CA PHE A 143 0.42 -49.11 16.11
C PHE A 143 -0.24 -48.47 14.87
N LEU A 144 0.42 -47.47 14.26
CA LEU A 144 -0.12 -46.76 13.10
C LEU A 144 -0.25 -47.65 11.86
N ASP A 145 0.55 -48.72 11.75
CA ASP A 145 0.49 -49.67 10.64
C ASP A 145 -0.76 -50.58 10.71
N LEU A 146 -1.39 -50.68 11.88
CA LEU A 146 -2.62 -51.44 12.10
C LEU A 146 -3.89 -50.60 11.93
N VAL A 147 -3.76 -49.28 11.81
CA VAL A 147 -4.89 -48.35 11.77
C VAL A 147 -5.25 -47.99 10.33
N VAL A 148 -6.49 -48.27 9.95
CA VAL A 148 -7.06 -47.84 8.66
C VAL A 148 -8.19 -46.84 8.93
N PHE A 149 -8.02 -45.62 8.45
CA PHE A 149 -9.06 -44.59 8.50
C PHE A 149 -9.90 -44.59 7.22
N SER A 150 -11.21 -44.42 7.38
CA SER A 150 -12.13 -44.10 6.28
C SER A 150 -12.96 -42.86 6.65
N ASP A 151 -13.38 -42.12 5.64
CA ASP A 151 -14.26 -40.96 5.79
C ASP A 151 -15.18 -40.87 4.57
N GLU A 152 -16.34 -40.26 4.74
CA GLU A 152 -17.31 -39.99 3.69
C GLU A 152 -17.39 -38.50 3.41
N SER A 153 -17.13 -38.12 2.15
CA SER A 153 -17.23 -36.73 1.70
C SER A 153 -18.39 -36.55 0.71
N THR A 154 -19.23 -35.56 0.98
CA THR A 154 -20.31 -35.16 0.07
C THR A 154 -19.81 -34.09 -0.92
N PHE A 155 -19.89 -34.35 -2.22
CA PHE A 155 -19.54 -33.38 -3.26
C PHE A 155 -20.80 -32.84 -3.96
N GLN A 156 -20.90 -31.51 -4.06
CA GLN A 156 -22.01 -30.84 -4.75
C GLN A 156 -21.52 -30.24 -6.08
N LEU A 157 -22.14 -30.62 -7.20
CA LEU A 157 -21.79 -30.14 -8.54
C LEU A 157 -22.14 -28.66 -8.81
N SER A 158 -22.93 -28.03 -7.93
CA SER A 158 -23.46 -26.68 -8.15
C SER A 158 -22.47 -25.54 -7.86
N GLY A 159 -21.30 -25.83 -7.28
CA GLY A 159 -20.27 -24.81 -6.96
C GLY A 159 -20.71 -23.72 -5.96
N ARG A 160 -21.87 -23.89 -5.31
CA ARG A 160 -22.52 -22.88 -4.46
C ARG A 160 -21.71 -22.51 -3.21
N VAL A 161 -20.87 -23.41 -2.71
CA VAL A 161 -20.13 -23.21 -1.46
C VAL A 161 -18.63 -23.21 -1.73
N ASN A 162 -18.07 -22.02 -1.99
CA ASN A 162 -16.63 -21.82 -2.10
C ASN A 162 -16.09 -21.02 -0.91
N THR A 163 -15.88 -21.73 0.20
CA THR A 163 -15.31 -21.18 1.45
C THR A 163 -13.90 -20.62 1.28
N HIS A 164 -13.17 -20.99 0.21
CA HIS A 164 -11.83 -20.46 -0.07
C HIS A 164 -11.84 -18.98 -0.47
N ASN A 165 -12.96 -18.51 -1.06
CA ASN A 165 -13.13 -17.14 -1.51
C ASN A 165 -13.81 -16.23 -0.49
N VAL A 166 -14.26 -16.80 0.63
CA VAL A 166 -14.93 -16.05 1.68
C VAL A 166 -13.88 -15.35 2.55
N ARG A 167 -13.83 -14.02 2.42
CA ARG A 167 -12.96 -13.19 3.25
C ARG A 167 -13.72 -12.10 3.95
N ILE A 168 -13.42 -11.90 5.23
CA ILE A 168 -13.95 -10.83 6.06
C ILE A 168 -12.87 -9.77 6.23
N TRP A 169 -13.20 -8.51 6.01
CA TRP A 169 -12.31 -7.40 6.32
C TRP A 169 -12.43 -7.03 7.80
N GLY A 170 -11.31 -6.99 8.52
CA GLY A 170 -11.25 -6.56 9.92
C GLY A 170 -9.93 -5.86 10.22
N SER A 171 -9.85 -5.10 11.30
CA SER A 171 -8.60 -4.52 11.80
C SER A 171 -7.84 -5.56 12.62
#